data_AF-A0A7K6NNS0-F1
#
_entry.id   AF-A0A7K6NNS0-F1
#
_cell.length_a   1.000
_cell.length_b   1.000
_cell.length_c   1.000
_cell.angle_alpha   90.00
_cell.angle_beta   90.00
_cell.angle_gamma   90.00
#
_symmetry.space_group_name_H-M   'P 1'
#
loop_
_entity.id
_entity.type
_entity.pdbx_description
1 polymer ?
#
loop_
_entity_poly.entity_id
_entity_poly.type
_entity_poly.pdbx_seq_one_letter_code
_entity_poly.pdbx_strand_id
1 'polypeptide(L)' 'MSAPSTSITLRLPDGFQGLLEGLALAVLRAQPTDVVAFAAQHFQKLLEQRE' A
#
# COMPACT_ATOMS: atom_id res chain seq x y z
N MET A 1 36.34 -12.44 1.17
CA MET A 1 35.41 -12.97 2.19
C MET A 1 34.01 -12.52 1.81
N SER A 2 33.16 -13.41 1.28
CA SER A 2 31.78 -13.08 0.93
C SER A 2 30.93 -13.16 2.19
N ALA A 3 30.26 -12.07 2.56
CA ALA A 3 29.31 -12.07 3.66
C ALA A 3 28.16 -13.07 3.37
N PRO A 4 27.59 -13.74 4.38
CA PRO A 4 26.41 -14.55 4.17
C PRO A 4 25.26 -13.63 3.79
N SER A 5 24.83 -13.70 2.52
CA SER A 5 23.57 -13.10 2.10
C SER A 5 22.46 -13.89 2.77
N THR A 6 21.99 -13.41 3.93
CA THR A 6 20.75 -13.90 4.53
C THR A 6 19.66 -13.68 3.49
N SER A 7 19.28 -14.75 2.80
CA SER A 7 18.20 -14.75 1.83
C SER A 7 16.89 -14.53 2.57
N ILE A 8 16.55 -13.28 2.87
CA ILE A 8 15.22 -12.91 3.35
C ILE A 8 14.30 -13.19 2.17
N THR A 9 13.59 -14.32 2.20
CA THR A 9 12.44 -14.55 1.32
C THR A 9 11.38 -13.52 1.66
N LEU A 10 11.45 -12.36 1.00
CA LEU A 10 10.40 -11.35 1.01
C LEU A 10 9.16 -12.00 0.42
N ARG A 11 8.22 -12.37 1.29
CA ARG A 11 6.89 -12.82 0.87
C ARG A 11 5.92 -11.67 1.00
N LEU A 12 5.04 -11.56 0.02
CA LEU A 12 3.96 -10.59 0.04
C LEU A 12 2.97 -10.99 1.16
N PRO A 13 2.59 -10.09 2.07
CA PRO A 13 1.55 -10.37 3.04
C PRO A 13 0.21 -10.63 2.35
N ASP A 14 -0.61 -11.49 2.95
CA ASP A 14 -1.97 -11.75 2.47
C ASP A 14 -2.78 -10.45 2.42
N GLY A 15 -3.51 -10.25 1.32
CA GLY A 15 -4.33 -9.05 1.11
C GLY A 15 -3.57 -7.78 0.70
N PHE A 16 -2.23 -7.79 0.71
CA PHE A 16 -1.45 -6.59 0.36
C PHE A 16 -1.64 -6.18 -1.11
N GLN A 17 -1.75 -7.14 -2.03
CA GLN A 17 -2.06 -6.84 -3.43
C GLN A 17 -3.41 -6.12 -3.57
N GLY A 18 -4.46 -6.65 -2.93
CA GLY A 18 -5.78 -6.03 -2.96
C GLY A 18 -5.81 -4.63 -2.32
N LEU A 19 -5.01 -4.41 -1.28
CA LEU A 19 -4.83 -3.10 -0.67
C LEU A 19 -4.25 -2.08 -1.68
N LEU A 20 -3.20 -2.47 -2.41
CA LEU A 20 -2.57 -1.62 -3.43
C LEU A 20 -3.48 -1.39 -4.63
N GLU A 21 -4.20 -2.41 -5.09
CA GLU A 21 -5.18 -2.28 -6.17
C GLU A 21 -6.30 -1.30 -5.78
N GLY A 22 -6.81 -1.39 -4.54
CA GLY A 22 -7.81 -0.46 -4.02
C GLY A 22 -7.32 1.00 -4.04
N LEU A 23 -6.10 1.25 -3.58
CA LEU A 23 -5.49 2.58 -3.63
C LEU A 23 -5.31 3.06 -5.08
N ALA A 24 -4.77 2.21 -5.96
CA ALA A 24 -4.54 2.55 -7.36
C ALA A 24 -5.85 2.96 -8.07
N LEU A 25 -6.92 2.19 -7.86
CA LEU A 25 -8.24 2.53 -8.40
C LEU A 25 -8.78 3.85 -7.82
N ALA A 26 -8.57 4.10 -6.53
CA ALA A 26 -8.99 5.35 -5.89
C ALA A 26 -8.26 6.57 -6.47
N VAL A 27 -6.95 6.46 -6.71
CA VAL A 27 -6.13 7.51 -7.36
C VAL A 27 -6.59 7.74 -8.80
N LEU A 28 -6.80 6.68 -9.59
CA LEU A 28 -7.26 6.80 -10.97
C LEU A 28 -8.64 7.47 -11.07
N ARG A 29 -9.53 7.22 -10.11
CA ARG A 29 -10.86 7.86 -10.07
C ARG A 29 -10.80 9.32 -9.64
N ALA A 30 -9.98 9.64 -8.63
CA ALA A 30 -9.94 10.98 -8.06
C ALA A 30 -9.02 11.95 -8.82
N GLN A 31 -8.08 11.44 -9.62
CA GLN A 31 -7.05 12.22 -10.34
C GLN A 31 -6.40 13.31 -9.44
N PRO A 32 -5.90 12.97 -8.24
CA PRO A 32 -5.38 13.97 -7.31
C PRO A 32 -4.04 14.53 -7.81
N THR A 33 -3.81 15.82 -7.56
CA THR A 33 -2.51 16.46 -7.82
C THR A 33 -1.44 15.94 -6.85
N ASP A 34 -1.80 15.66 -5.60
CA ASP A 34 -0.92 15.07 -4.58
C ASP A 34 -1.38 13.65 -4.24
N VAL A 35 -0.72 12.68 -4.86
CA VAL A 35 -1.02 11.25 -4.69
C VAL A 35 -0.66 10.77 -3.27
N VAL A 36 0.40 11.31 -2.66
CA VAL A 36 0.87 10.84 -1.34
C VAL A 36 -0.10 11.30 -0.25
N ALA A 37 -0.49 12.58 -0.27
CA ALA A 37 -1.48 13.09 0.66
C ALA A 37 -2.82 12.37 0.50
N PHE A 38 -3.25 12.13 -0.74
CA PHE A 38 -4.46 11.36 -1.02
C PHE A 38 -4.39 9.93 -0.47
N ALA A 39 -3.27 9.23 -0.65
CA ALA A 39 -3.09 7.87 -0.16
C ALA A 39 -3.16 7.80 1.37
N ALA A 40 -2.53 8.74 2.08
CA ALA A 40 -2.60 8.84 3.53
C ALA A 40 -4.05 9.02 4.01
N GLN A 41 -4.80 9.94 3.38
CA GLN A 41 -6.22 10.15 3.68
C GLN A 41 -7.08 8.93 3.34
N HIS A 42 -6.78 8.24 2.25
CA HIS A 42 -7.51 7.03 1.85
C HIS A 42 -7.35 5.92 2.89
N PHE A 43 -6.13 5.66 3.35
CA PHE A 43 -5.89 4.66 4.41
C PHE A 43 -6.49 5.07 5.75
N GLN A 44 -6.46 6.35 6.10
CA GLN A 44 -7.10 6.86 7.31
C GLN A 44 -8.62 6.55 7.31
N LYS A 45 -9.31 6.83 6.21
CA LYS A 45 -10.75 6.51 6.07
C LYS A 45 -11.03 5.01 6.16
N LEU A 46 -10.16 4.16 5.61
CA LEU A 46 -10.30 2.70 5.71
C LEU A 46 -10.10 2.19 7.14
N LEU A 47 -9.29 2.88 7.96
CA LEU A 47 -9.15 2.55 9.38
C LEU A 47 -10.40 2.95 10.16
N GLU A 48 -10.93 4.15 9.93
CA GLU A 48 -12.14 4.65 10.58
C GLU A 48 -13.38 3.80 10.27
N GLN A 49 -13.48 3.20 9.09
CA GLN A 49 -14.58 2.30 8.72
C GLN A 49 -14.53 0.93 9.39
N ARG A 50 -13.39 0.57 10.01
CA ARG A 50 -13.19 -0.70 10.70
C ARG A 50 -13.45 -0.62 12.21
N GLU A 51 -13.58 0.60 12.75
CA GLU A 51 -14.03 0.89 14.11
C GLU A 51 -15.56 0.99 14.17
#